data_AF-A0A7W7QY82-F1
#
_entry.id   AF-A0A7W7QY82-F1
#
_cell.length_a   1.000
_cell.length_b   1.000
_cell.length_c   1.000
_cell.angle_alpha   90.00
_cell.angle_beta   90.00
_cell.angle_gamma   90.00
#
_symmetry.space_group_name_H-M   'P 1'
#
loop_
_entity.id
_entity.type
_entity.pdbx_description
1 polymer ?
#
loop_
_entity_poly.entity_id
_entity_poly.type
_entity_poly.pdbx_seq_one_letter_code
_entity_poly.pdbx_strand_id
1 'polypeptide(L)'
;MSRGSRGLGGRLSVRALVGLGLVAALSNCGQSGTAKPKLTAAQARARNAAVAQEVIASLPVKPQTVQTLATSSSPCLVDPDAQPDGTVQYGTGYNLVGLTVDAQTLAAVRKELEAKHYRFVYASASTLQMHSPDNSTNVTMDRVADSAAPLNFTITSSCVRPDESPTPIPSPTRAEIP
;
A
#
# COMPACT_ATOMS: atom_id res chain seq x y z
N MET A 1 -68.22 -27.42 9.97
CA MET A 1 -68.75 -26.04 9.97
C MET A 1 -68.74 -25.53 11.40
N SER A 2 -67.68 -24.80 11.78
CA SER A 2 -67.46 -24.30 13.14
C SER A 2 -67.57 -22.78 13.20
N ARG A 3 -68.21 -22.34 14.29
CA ARG A 3 -68.43 -20.97 14.76
C ARG A 3 -67.10 -20.26 15.06
N GLY A 4 -67.00 -18.96 14.84
CA GLY A 4 -67.16 -17.93 15.90
C GLY A 4 -65.85 -17.11 16.01
N SER A 5 -65.86 -15.79 15.77
CA SER A 5 -66.21 -14.69 16.68
C SER A 5 -64.99 -14.09 17.42
N ARG A 6 -64.57 -12.92 16.92
CA ARG A 6 -64.17 -11.66 17.60
C ARG A 6 -63.09 -11.64 18.72
N GLY A 7 -62.21 -10.64 18.59
CA GLY A 7 -61.41 -10.03 19.66
C GLY A 7 -60.11 -9.45 19.07
N LEU A 8 -60.00 -8.18 18.65
CA LEU A 8 -59.92 -6.93 19.45
C LEU A 8 -58.89 -7.00 20.59
N GLY A 9 -57.73 -6.41 20.34
CA GLY A 9 -56.62 -6.23 21.29
C GLY A 9 -55.32 -6.11 20.48
N GLY A 10 -54.88 -4.93 20.03
CA GLY A 10 -54.67 -3.75 20.85
C GLY A 10 -53.27 -3.82 21.46
N ARG A 11 -52.26 -3.39 20.71
CA ARG A 11 -50.98 -2.81 21.17
C ARG A 11 -50.20 -2.27 19.96
N LEU A 12 -50.54 -1.03 19.57
CA LEU A 12 -49.56 -0.13 18.97
C LEU A 12 -48.54 0.19 20.07
N SER A 13 -47.29 -0.20 19.87
CA SER A 13 -46.16 0.36 20.62
C SER A 13 -45.42 1.32 19.69
N VAL A 14 -45.83 2.57 19.73
CA VAL A 14 -45.05 3.72 19.21
C VAL A 14 -44.31 4.33 20.40
N ARG A 15 -43.08 4.80 20.16
CA ARG A 15 -42.19 5.59 21.04
C ARG A 15 -41.33 4.75 21.99
N ALA A 16 -40.08 5.07 22.26
CA ALA A 16 -39.11 6.04 21.76
C ALA A 16 -37.82 5.72 22.55
N LEU A 17 -36.64 5.86 21.94
CA LEU A 17 -35.46 6.46 22.56
C LEU A 17 -34.39 6.64 21.47
N VAL A 18 -34.53 7.81 20.84
CA VAL A 18 -33.47 8.50 20.14
C VAL A 18 -32.39 8.87 21.16
N GLY A 19 -31.13 8.62 20.81
CA GLY A 19 -30.01 9.48 21.19
C GLY A 19 -29.41 9.28 22.58
N LEU A 20 -28.12 8.93 22.58
CA LEU A 20 -27.03 9.38 23.46
C LEU A 20 -26.06 8.23 23.74
N GLY A 21 -25.11 8.07 22.82
CA GLY A 21 -23.90 7.28 23.00
C GLY A 21 -22.75 7.87 22.20
N LEU A 22 -22.71 9.21 22.16
CA LEU A 22 -21.63 10.01 21.59
C LEU A 22 -20.40 9.80 22.49
N VAL A 23 -19.30 9.39 21.86
CA VAL A 23 -17.94 9.80 22.23
C VAL A 23 -17.46 9.26 23.59
N ALA A 24 -16.94 8.03 23.58
CA ALA A 24 -15.74 7.74 24.37
C ALA A 24 -14.54 8.37 23.63
N ALA A 25 -14.40 9.68 23.80
CA ALA A 25 -13.21 10.42 23.46
C ALA A 25 -12.02 9.82 24.20
N LEU A 26 -11.02 9.41 23.43
CA LEU A 26 -9.67 9.95 23.53
C LEU A 26 -9.19 10.24 24.96
N SER A 27 -8.95 9.20 25.74
CA SER A 27 -8.07 9.26 26.90
C SER A 27 -6.96 8.24 26.76
N ASN A 28 -6.16 8.43 25.71
CA ASN A 28 -4.72 8.21 25.79
C ASN A 28 -4.00 9.27 24.95
N CYS A 29 -4.19 10.54 25.32
CA CYS A 29 -3.21 11.60 25.07
C CYS A 29 -2.06 11.42 26.06
N GLY A 30 -1.28 10.36 25.84
CA GLY A 30 -0.07 10.07 26.60
C GLY A 30 1.04 9.81 25.59
N GLN A 31 1.94 10.79 25.45
CA GLN A 31 3.14 10.76 24.62
C GLN A 31 2.90 10.82 23.10
N SER A 32 2.91 12.06 22.59
CA SER A 32 3.47 12.37 21.27
C SER A 32 4.98 12.08 21.26
N GLY A 33 5.35 10.81 21.44
CA GLY A 33 6.66 10.29 21.09
C GLY A 33 6.63 9.94 19.61
N THR A 34 7.28 10.75 18.77
CA THR A 34 7.64 10.49 17.37
C THR A 34 7.13 9.17 16.80
N ALA A 35 6.02 9.22 16.06
CA ALA A 35 5.42 8.06 15.42
C ALA A 35 6.47 7.27 14.62
N LYS A 36 6.79 6.06 15.06
CA LYS A 36 7.42 5.01 14.26
C LYS A 36 6.55 3.76 14.43
N PRO A 37 6.19 3.13 13.31
CA PRO A 37 7.18 2.31 12.64
C PRO A 37 7.51 2.88 11.26
N LYS A 38 8.67 3.55 11.13
CA LYS A 38 9.36 3.51 9.83
C LYS A 38 9.82 2.06 9.69
N LEU A 39 9.22 1.31 8.77
CA LEU A 39 9.57 -0.10 8.52
C LEU A 39 11.09 -0.27 8.52
N THR A 40 11.61 -1.33 9.16
CA THR A 40 13.02 -1.68 9.00
C THR A 40 13.31 -2.10 7.56
N ALA A 41 14.58 -2.12 7.16
CA ALA A 41 14.96 -2.64 5.85
C ALA A 41 14.42 -4.07 5.60
N ALA A 42 14.46 -4.94 6.62
CA ALA A 42 13.94 -6.30 6.54
C ALA A 42 12.41 -6.30 6.35
N GLN A 43 11.67 -5.47 7.09
CA GLN A 43 10.22 -5.35 6.95
C GLN A 43 9.83 -4.78 5.59
N ALA A 44 10.56 -3.79 5.07
CA ALA A 44 10.33 -3.22 3.74
C ALA A 44 10.50 -4.28 2.64
N ARG A 45 11.57 -5.07 2.70
CA ARG A 45 11.81 -6.17 1.74
C ARG A 45 10.75 -7.26 1.84
N ALA A 46 10.35 -7.65 3.06
CA ALA A 46 9.29 -8.61 3.28
C ALA A 46 7.95 -8.10 2.73
N ARG A 47 7.66 -6.80 2.91
CA ARG A 47 6.46 -6.16 2.35
C ARG A 47 6.48 -6.17 0.83
N ASN A 48 7.62 -5.84 0.20
CA ASN A 48 7.76 -5.91 -1.25
C ASN A 48 7.48 -7.34 -1.77
N ALA A 49 8.00 -8.36 -1.10
CA ALA A 49 7.78 -9.76 -1.47
C ALA A 49 6.30 -10.17 -1.34
N ALA A 50 5.61 -9.75 -0.28
CA ALA A 50 4.19 -10.01 -0.09
C ALA A 50 3.34 -9.32 -1.18
N VAL A 51 3.63 -8.05 -1.48
CA VAL A 51 2.95 -7.30 -2.55
C VAL A 51 3.21 -7.94 -3.91
N ALA A 52 4.44 -8.38 -4.20
CA ALA A 52 4.74 -9.11 -5.44
C ALA A 52 3.87 -10.37 -5.58
N GLN A 53 3.72 -11.16 -4.50
CA GLN A 53 2.85 -12.35 -4.52
C GLN A 53 1.38 -11.99 -4.76
N GLU A 54 0.86 -10.95 -4.11
CA GLU A 54 -0.52 -10.47 -4.33
C GLU A 54 -0.74 -10.01 -5.77
N VAL A 55 0.23 -9.28 -6.33
CA VAL A 55 0.19 -8.79 -7.71
C VAL A 55 0.18 -9.96 -8.69
N ILE A 56 1.08 -10.93 -8.54
CA ILE A 56 1.14 -12.13 -9.39
C ILE A 56 -0.16 -12.95 -9.25
N ALA A 57 -0.71 -13.04 -8.03
CA ALA A 57 -1.99 -13.70 -7.78
C ALA A 57 -3.18 -12.97 -8.44
N SER A 58 -3.05 -11.67 -8.72
CA SER A 58 -4.07 -10.84 -9.38
C SER A 58 -3.97 -10.84 -10.91
N LEU A 59 -2.92 -11.44 -11.48
CA LEU A 59 -2.79 -11.54 -12.93
C LEU A 59 -3.90 -12.43 -13.52
N PRO A 60 -4.56 -11.99 -14.61
CA PRO A 60 -5.65 -12.73 -15.26
C PRO A 60 -5.15 -14.03 -15.90
N VAL A 61 -3.90 -14.04 -16.36
CA VAL A 61 -3.19 -15.22 -16.86
C VAL A 61 -1.95 -15.42 -15.99
N LYS A 62 -1.69 -16.66 -15.57
CA LYS A 62 -0.52 -16.97 -14.73
C LYS A 62 0.74 -17.09 -15.58
N PRO A 63 1.86 -16.45 -15.16
CA PRO A 63 3.12 -16.63 -15.83
C PRO A 63 3.59 -18.08 -15.65
N GLN A 64 4.30 -18.60 -16.65
CA GLN A 64 4.95 -19.91 -16.54
C GLN A 64 6.12 -19.84 -15.55
N THR A 65 6.86 -18.74 -15.61
CA THR A 65 8.01 -18.50 -14.75
C THR A 65 8.01 -17.06 -14.24
N VAL A 66 8.28 -16.90 -12.95
CA VAL A 66 8.57 -15.61 -12.32
C VAL A 66 10.06 -15.58 -12.03
N GLN A 67 10.81 -14.71 -12.70
CA GLN A 67 12.25 -14.55 -12.47
C GLN A 67 12.50 -13.26 -11.71
N THR A 68 13.17 -13.33 -10.56
CA THR A 68 13.66 -12.14 -9.85
C THR A 68 14.88 -11.60 -10.61
N LEU A 69 14.83 -10.33 -11.03
CA LEU A 69 15.92 -9.69 -11.77
C LEU A 69 17.03 -9.21 -10.84
N ALA A 70 16.70 -8.24 -9.99
CA ALA A 70 17.63 -7.59 -9.09
C ALA A 70 16.86 -7.02 -7.90
N THR A 71 17.52 -7.04 -6.75
CA THR A 71 17.13 -6.21 -5.61
C THR A 71 18.03 -4.99 -5.59
N SER A 72 17.45 -3.82 -5.40
CA SER A 72 18.18 -2.55 -5.40
C SER A 72 17.85 -1.76 -4.13
N SER A 73 18.75 -0.85 -3.80
CA SER A 73 18.52 0.16 -2.78
C SER A 73 19.00 1.51 -3.30
N SER A 74 18.17 2.54 -3.22
CA SER A 74 18.51 3.90 -3.63
C SER A 74 18.22 4.88 -2.50
N PRO A 75 19.05 5.92 -2.28
CA PRO A 75 18.73 6.97 -1.34
C PRO A 75 17.42 7.65 -1.76
N CYS A 76 16.59 7.98 -0.79
CA CYS A 76 15.43 8.81 -1.05
C CYS A 76 15.86 10.27 -1.17
N LEU A 77 15.56 10.87 -2.32
CA LEU A 77 15.77 12.28 -2.55
C LEU A 77 14.43 12.98 -2.35
N VAL A 78 14.34 13.82 -1.32
CA VAL A 78 13.16 14.66 -1.07
C VAL A 78 13.20 15.91 -1.96
N ASP A 79 14.40 16.28 -2.42
CA ASP A 79 14.72 17.37 -3.32
C ASP A 79 16.07 17.03 -4.00
N PRO A 80 16.25 17.21 -5.33
CA PRO A 80 17.53 16.99 -6.01
C PRO A 80 18.70 17.79 -5.41
N ASP A 81 18.43 18.92 -4.76
CA ASP A 81 19.44 19.75 -4.08
C ASP A 81 19.56 19.42 -2.57
N ALA A 82 18.68 18.57 -2.01
CA ALA A 82 18.77 18.15 -0.62
C ALA A 82 19.78 17.02 -0.43
N GLN A 83 20.56 17.14 0.64
CA GLN A 83 21.37 16.04 1.13
C GLN A 83 20.47 14.85 1.52
N PRO A 84 20.89 13.60 1.27
CA PRO A 84 20.14 12.42 1.67
C PRO A 84 19.84 12.47 3.18
N ASP A 85 18.56 12.37 3.57
CA ASP A 85 18.13 12.39 4.98
C ASP A 85 18.42 11.08 5.74
N GLY A 86 19.21 10.20 5.11
CA GLY A 86 19.54 8.85 5.56
C GLY A 86 18.43 7.83 5.31
N THR A 87 17.36 8.18 4.58
CA THR A 87 16.35 7.19 4.15
C THR A 87 16.69 6.57 2.80
N VAL A 88 16.29 5.32 2.65
CA VAL A 88 16.57 4.46 1.50
C VAL A 88 15.28 3.81 1.07
N GLN A 89 15.13 3.67 -0.24
CA GLN A 89 14.07 2.93 -0.89
C GLN A 89 14.61 1.59 -1.38
N TYR A 90 13.87 0.51 -1.16
CA TYR A 90 14.24 -0.82 -1.63
C TYR A 90 13.35 -1.23 -2.80
N GLY A 91 13.96 -1.62 -3.90
CA GLY A 91 13.29 -2.10 -5.11
C GLY A 91 13.56 -3.59 -5.35
N THR A 92 12.57 -4.30 -5.90
CA THR A 92 12.76 -5.64 -6.46
C THR A 92 12.11 -5.71 -7.83
N GLY A 93 12.90 -6.02 -8.85
CA GLY A 93 12.41 -6.23 -10.21
C GLY A 93 12.12 -7.71 -10.50
N TYR A 94 11.12 -7.97 -11.33
CA TYR A 94 10.68 -9.29 -11.73
C TYR A 94 10.38 -9.35 -13.23
N ASN A 95 10.76 -10.44 -13.88
CA ASN A 95 10.37 -10.80 -15.24
C ASN A 95 9.30 -11.90 -15.19
N LEU A 96 8.20 -11.68 -15.92
CA LEU A 96 7.13 -12.65 -16.07
C LEU A 96 7.19 -13.29 -17.45
N VAL A 97 7.60 -14.56 -17.49
CA VAL A 97 7.80 -15.32 -18.73
C VAL A 97 6.53 -16.12 -19.07
N GLY A 98 6.25 -16.22 -20.36
CA GLY A 98 5.12 -17.01 -20.88
C GLY A 98 3.78 -16.30 -20.78
N LEU A 99 3.77 -14.98 -20.56
CA LEU A 99 2.58 -14.14 -20.68
C LEU A 99 2.53 -13.51 -22.06
N THR A 100 1.33 -13.27 -22.58
CA THR A 100 1.12 -12.35 -23.70
C THR A 100 0.57 -11.05 -23.11
N VAL A 101 1.29 -9.94 -23.33
CA VAL A 101 0.91 -8.64 -22.76
C VAL A 101 0.43 -7.74 -23.89
N ASP A 102 -0.87 -7.48 -23.89
CA ASP A 102 -1.47 -6.40 -24.67
C ASP A 102 -1.93 -5.28 -23.73
N ALA A 103 -2.51 -4.22 -24.29
CA ALA A 103 -3.05 -3.11 -23.50
C ALA A 103 -4.22 -3.55 -22.59
N GLN A 104 -4.96 -4.61 -22.95
CA GLN A 104 -6.05 -5.13 -22.14
C GLN A 104 -5.54 -5.86 -20.91
N THR A 105 -4.37 -6.53 -20.99
CA THR A 105 -3.73 -7.17 -19.84
C THR A 105 -3.46 -6.17 -18.72
N LEU A 106 -2.84 -5.02 -19.02
CA LEU A 106 -2.58 -3.99 -18.01
C LEU A 106 -3.89 -3.39 -17.44
N ALA A 107 -4.91 -3.20 -18.26
CA ALA A 107 -6.21 -2.71 -17.81
C ALA A 107 -6.93 -3.73 -16.88
N ALA A 108 -6.85 -5.02 -17.19
CA ALA A 108 -7.40 -6.10 -16.36
C ALA A 108 -6.67 -6.18 -15.02
N VAL A 109 -5.33 -6.13 -15.03
CA VAL A 109 -4.53 -6.13 -13.81
C VAL A 109 -4.84 -4.91 -12.94
N ARG A 110 -4.95 -3.72 -13.54
CA ARG A 110 -5.38 -2.52 -12.83
C ARG A 110 -6.71 -2.72 -12.12
N LYS A 111 -7.73 -3.25 -12.83
CA LYS A 111 -9.07 -3.46 -12.26
C LYS A 111 -9.03 -4.43 -11.07
N GLU A 112 -8.28 -5.51 -11.16
CA GLU A 112 -8.10 -6.49 -10.07
C GLU A 112 -7.39 -5.87 -8.86
N LEU A 113 -6.35 -5.05 -9.10
CA LEU A 113 -5.63 -4.35 -8.03
C LEU A 113 -6.49 -3.25 -7.38
N GLU A 114 -7.28 -2.50 -8.16
CA GLU A 114 -8.25 -1.53 -7.62
C GLU A 114 -9.31 -2.22 -6.74
N ALA A 115 -9.78 -3.41 -7.12
CA ALA A 115 -10.68 -4.22 -6.29
C ALA A 115 -10.04 -4.66 -4.96
N LYS A 116 -8.71 -4.72 -4.90
CA LYS A 116 -7.90 -4.96 -3.69
C LYS A 116 -7.47 -3.67 -2.98
N HIS A 117 -8.07 -2.53 -3.34
CA HIS A 117 -7.80 -1.21 -2.78
C HIS A 117 -6.42 -0.61 -3.12
N TYR A 118 -5.75 -1.10 -4.17
CA TYR A 118 -4.58 -0.40 -4.70
C TYR A 118 -5.03 0.90 -5.36
N ARG A 119 -4.20 1.93 -5.24
CA ARG A 119 -4.52 3.28 -5.74
C ARG A 119 -3.78 3.53 -7.04
N PHE A 120 -4.51 3.96 -8.06
CA PHE A 120 -3.96 4.34 -9.35
C PHE A 120 -3.04 5.57 -9.23
N VAL A 121 -1.87 5.51 -9.87
CA VAL A 121 -0.95 6.65 -10.01
C VAL A 121 -0.92 7.10 -11.46
N TYR A 122 -0.61 6.18 -12.37
CA TYR A 122 -0.39 6.48 -13.78
C TYR A 122 -0.57 5.23 -14.64
N ALA A 123 -1.02 5.41 -15.89
CA ALA A 123 -0.96 4.37 -16.90
C ALA A 123 -0.74 4.95 -18.30
N SER A 124 -0.02 4.19 -19.13
CA SER A 124 0.17 4.40 -20.55
C SER A 124 -0.15 3.11 -21.31
N ALA A 125 0.11 3.08 -22.63
CA ALA A 125 0.00 1.86 -23.43
C ALA A 125 0.98 0.75 -23.01
N SER A 126 2.05 1.10 -22.30
CA SER A 126 3.11 0.17 -21.91
C SER A 126 3.40 0.14 -20.40
N THR A 127 2.91 1.09 -19.62
CA THR A 127 3.28 1.23 -18.21
C THR A 127 2.04 1.35 -17.34
N LEU A 128 2.06 0.72 -16.17
CA LEU A 128 1.06 0.89 -15.10
C LEU A 128 1.78 1.14 -13.78
N GLN A 129 1.38 2.17 -13.04
CA GLN A 129 1.88 2.49 -11.71
C GLN A 129 0.73 2.57 -10.70
N MET A 130 0.89 1.90 -9.57
CA MET A 130 -0.11 1.83 -8.50
C MET A 130 0.54 1.79 -7.11
N HIS A 131 -0.10 2.38 -6.11
CA HIS A 131 0.28 2.23 -4.71
C HIS A 131 -0.48 1.10 -4.02
N SER A 132 0.19 0.39 -3.12
CA SER A 132 -0.48 -0.54 -2.20
C SER A 132 -1.51 0.18 -1.31
N PRO A 133 -2.50 -0.54 -0.74
CA PRO A 133 -3.58 0.06 0.06
C PRO A 133 -3.09 0.89 1.25
N ASP A 134 -1.97 0.49 1.85
CA ASP A 134 -1.32 1.16 2.98
C ASP A 134 -0.29 2.21 2.57
N ASN A 135 -0.14 2.48 1.26
CA ASN A 135 0.85 3.39 0.69
C ASN A 135 2.31 3.05 1.02
N SER A 136 2.59 1.82 1.43
CA SER A 136 3.95 1.38 1.80
C SER A 136 4.79 0.96 0.60
N THR A 137 4.17 0.69 -0.55
CA THR A 137 4.87 0.25 -1.76
C THR A 137 4.26 0.88 -3.02
N ASN A 138 5.11 1.04 -4.03
CA ASN A 138 4.73 1.36 -5.41
C ASN A 138 4.95 0.10 -6.26
N VAL A 139 3.98 -0.17 -7.14
CA VAL A 139 3.99 -1.25 -8.11
C VAL A 139 4.08 -0.60 -9.48
N THR A 140 5.19 -0.82 -10.17
CA THR A 140 5.36 -0.41 -11.57
C THR A 140 5.36 -1.65 -12.44
N MET A 141 4.52 -1.70 -13.47
CA MET A 141 4.55 -2.73 -14.50
C MET A 141 4.89 -2.09 -15.83
N ASP A 142 5.84 -2.67 -16.55
CA ASP A 142 6.28 -2.21 -17.86
C ASP A 142 6.19 -3.37 -18.86
N ARG A 143 5.49 -3.11 -19.96
CA ARG A 143 5.49 -3.98 -21.12
C ARG A 143 6.79 -3.80 -21.86
N VAL A 144 7.50 -4.90 -22.08
CA VAL A 144 8.69 -4.96 -22.92
C VAL A 144 8.28 -5.55 -24.27
N ALA A 145 8.26 -4.72 -25.31
CA ALA A 145 7.97 -5.18 -26.67
C ALA A 145 9.03 -6.21 -27.13
N ASP A 146 8.59 -7.21 -27.90
CA ASP A 146 9.45 -8.19 -28.56
C ASP A 146 10.39 -8.98 -27.62
N SER A 147 9.97 -9.17 -26.37
CA SER A 147 10.69 -9.93 -25.34
C SER A 147 10.02 -11.26 -25.01
N ALA A 148 10.83 -12.29 -24.72
CA ALA A 148 10.36 -13.56 -24.16
C ALA A 148 9.77 -13.40 -22.74
N ALA A 149 10.11 -12.29 -22.06
CA ALA A 149 9.48 -11.80 -20.84
C ALA A 149 8.81 -10.45 -21.15
N PRO A 150 7.58 -10.44 -21.69
CA PRO A 150 6.96 -9.22 -22.18
C PRO A 150 6.37 -8.34 -21.07
N LEU A 151 6.34 -8.81 -19.82
CA LEU A 151 6.02 -8.00 -18.65
C LEU A 151 7.17 -8.02 -17.66
N ASN A 152 7.65 -6.82 -17.35
CA ASN A 152 8.47 -6.57 -16.18
C ASN A 152 7.59 -5.92 -15.12
N PHE A 153 7.79 -6.26 -13.86
CA PHE A 153 7.22 -5.46 -12.79
C PHE A 153 8.24 -5.23 -11.69
N THR A 154 8.19 -4.04 -11.11
CA THR A 154 9.07 -3.60 -10.03
C THR A 154 8.21 -3.22 -8.83
N ILE A 155 8.56 -3.77 -7.67
CA ILE A 155 7.98 -3.37 -6.39
C ILE A 155 9.00 -2.53 -5.65
N THR A 156 8.58 -1.34 -5.25
CA THR A 156 9.46 -0.36 -4.63
C THR A 156 8.86 0.11 -3.32
N SER A 157 9.61 0.04 -2.22
CA SER A 157 9.12 0.45 -0.90
C SER A 157 8.98 1.97 -0.78
N SER A 158 8.22 2.43 0.21
CA SER A 158 8.38 3.78 0.73
C SER A 158 9.80 3.97 1.31
N CYS A 159 10.19 5.23 1.51
CA CYS A 159 11.46 5.58 2.14
C CYS A 159 11.52 5.07 3.58
N VAL A 160 12.50 4.23 3.87
CA VAL A 160 12.74 3.66 5.19
C VAL A 160 14.13 4.04 5.69
N ARG A 161 14.31 4.13 7.01
CA ARG A 161 15.66 4.26 7.55
C ARG A 161 16.28 2.85 7.60
N PRO A 162 17.49 2.65 7.04
CA PRO A 162 18.15 1.34 7.01
C PRO A 162 18.32 0.72 8.41
N ASP A 163 18.53 1.57 9.42
CA ASP A 163 18.78 1.17 10.80
C ASP A 163 18.07 2.09 11.81
N GLU A 164 17.82 1.56 13.00
CA GLU A 164 17.43 2.29 14.21
C GLU A 164 18.52 3.25 14.73
N SER A 165 19.40 3.77 13.88
CA SER A 165 20.40 4.74 14.32
C SER A 165 19.67 5.98 14.86
N PRO A 166 19.91 6.34 16.15
CA PRO A 166 19.21 7.44 16.78
C PRO A 166 19.41 8.69 15.94
N THR A 167 18.34 9.47 15.79
CA THR A 167 18.42 10.81 15.21
C THR A 167 19.57 11.52 15.91
N PRO A 168 20.58 12.05 15.20
CA PRO A 168 21.51 12.97 15.83
C PRO A 168 20.67 14.05 16.48
N ILE A 169 20.70 14.11 17.82
CA ILE A 169 20.13 15.24 18.53
C ILE A 169 20.87 16.44 17.96
N PRO A 170 20.19 17.46 17.40
CA PRO A 170 20.89 18.68 17.01
C PRO A 170 21.62 19.15 18.26
N SER A 171 22.95 19.18 18.21
CA SER A 171 23.76 19.74 19.28
C SER A 171 23.15 21.10 19.60
N PRO A 172 22.82 21.41 20.87
CA PRO A 172 22.32 22.72 21.19
C PRO A 172 23.35 23.72 20.68
N THR A 173 22.95 24.56 19.73
CA THR A 173 23.70 25.73 19.35
C THR A 173 24.05 26.43 20.64
N ARG A 174 25.33 26.45 20.98
CA ARG A 174 25.84 27.18 22.13
C ARG A 174 25.36 28.62 21.92
N ALA A 175 24.37 29.04 22.69
CA ALA A 175 24.00 30.44 22.74
C ALA A 175 25.28 31.19 23.12
N GLU A 176 25.77 32.01 22.21
CA GLU A 176 26.75 33.03 22.54
C GLU A 176 26.09 33.90 23.61
N ILE A 177 26.57 33.78 24.85
CA ILE A 177 26.17 34.65 25.95
C ILE A 177 26.91 35.97 25.71
N PRO A 178 26.21 37.11 25.52
CA PRO A 178 26.84 38.43 25.50
C PRO A 178 27.37 38.84 26.88
#